data_AF-A0A385D6M4-F1
#
_entry.id   AF-A0A385D6M4-F1
#
_cell.length_a   1.000
_cell.length_b   1.000
_cell.length_c   1.000
_cell.angle_alpha   90.00
_cell.angle_beta   90.00
_cell.angle_gamma   90.00
#
_symmetry.space_group_name_H-M   'P 1'
#
loop_
_entity.id
_entity.type
_entity.pdbx_description
1 polymer ?
#
loop_
_entity_poly.entity_id
_entity_poly.type
_entity_poly.pdbx_seq_one_letter_code
_entity_poly.pdbx_strand_id
1 'polypeptide(L)'
;MSKRTLVPAAALLLAVTGLLVPGAAHAAEARPAVTAESRSAVVVAPGEKLRLGRGYAMTLTREERCVGSADGHICKSVTDGNQPPGTVSLQSFGEEYGTLYSPLYIGPGRAARMTVTAAGQTLEAQVVTLAGRPGYATGYVWGTAGELDEPTVTVYDAAGRVLARY
;
A
#
# COMPACT_ATOMS: atom_id res chain seq x y z
N MET A 1 -4.30 -29.85 -54.62
CA MET A 1 -4.99 -31.15 -54.85
C MET A 1 -4.30 -32.22 -54.01
N SER A 2 -5.10 -32.89 -53.18
CA SER A 2 -4.91 -34.10 -52.37
C SER A 2 -3.57 -34.84 -52.35
N LYS A 3 -3.15 -35.24 -51.14
CA LYS A 3 -3.27 -36.64 -50.68
C LYS A 3 -3.05 -36.75 -49.16
N ARG A 4 -4.13 -37.08 -48.44
CA ARG A 4 -4.11 -37.69 -47.10
C ARG A 4 -3.73 -39.16 -47.26
N THR A 5 -2.90 -39.68 -46.36
CA THR A 5 -2.66 -41.13 -46.24
C THR A 5 -2.74 -41.56 -44.77
N LEU A 6 -3.75 -42.39 -44.54
CA LEU A 6 -4.04 -43.47 -43.58
C LEU A 6 -3.38 -43.65 -42.19
N VAL A 7 -4.28 -44.08 -41.31
CA VAL A 7 -4.26 -44.60 -39.93
C VAL A 7 -3.72 -46.06 -39.87
N PRO A 8 -3.21 -46.55 -38.72
CA PRO A 8 -3.93 -47.56 -37.92
C PRO A 8 -3.85 -47.26 -36.39
N ALA A 9 -4.93 -47.31 -35.61
CA ALA A 9 -5.64 -48.48 -35.07
C ALA A 9 -4.83 -49.29 -34.02
N ALA A 10 -5.22 -49.16 -32.75
CA ALA A 10 -5.21 -50.25 -31.77
C ALA A 10 -6.10 -49.86 -30.58
N ALA A 11 -7.22 -50.56 -30.45
CA ALA A 11 -8.11 -50.53 -29.30
C ALA A 11 -7.49 -51.33 -28.14
N LEU A 12 -7.85 -51.01 -26.89
CA LEU A 12 -8.05 -52.04 -25.87
C LEU A 12 -9.02 -51.52 -24.80
N LEU A 13 -10.12 -52.26 -24.64
CA LEU A 13 -11.07 -52.19 -23.54
C LEU A 13 -10.41 -52.71 -22.25
N LEU A 14 -10.77 -52.14 -21.10
CA LEU A 14 -11.23 -52.88 -19.92
C LEU A 14 -11.64 -51.89 -18.80
N ALA A 15 -12.92 -51.94 -18.46
CA ALA A 15 -13.46 -51.36 -17.25
C ALA A 15 -13.09 -52.25 -16.06
N VAL A 16 -12.54 -51.67 -14.99
CA VAL A 16 -12.56 -52.26 -13.64
C VAL A 16 -12.85 -51.14 -12.64
N THR A 17 -14.09 -51.13 -12.18
CA THR A 17 -14.55 -50.44 -10.96
C THR A 17 -13.95 -51.09 -9.72
N GLY A 18 -13.29 -50.30 -8.86
CA GLY A 18 -12.74 -50.76 -7.58
C GLY A 18 -12.42 -49.62 -6.60
N LEU A 19 -13.34 -49.44 -5.65
CA LEU A 19 -13.31 -48.82 -4.31
C LEU A 19 -12.17 -47.90 -3.81
N LEU A 20 -12.60 -46.69 -3.37
CA LEU A 20 -12.34 -45.98 -2.11
C LEU A 20 -10.91 -45.79 -1.57
N VAL A 21 -10.41 -44.53 -1.63
CA VAL A 21 -9.91 -43.76 -0.46
C VAL A 21 -10.23 -42.27 -0.68
N PRO A 22 -10.96 -41.57 0.22
CA PRO A 22 -11.11 -40.12 0.15
C PRO A 22 -9.81 -39.48 0.68
N GLY A 23 -8.85 -39.28 -0.21
CA GLY A 23 -7.73 -38.38 0.06
C GLY A 23 -8.27 -36.96 0.01
N ALA A 24 -8.54 -36.37 1.17
CA ALA A 24 -8.96 -34.98 1.32
C ALA A 24 -7.97 -34.07 0.59
N ALA A 25 -8.31 -33.68 -0.63
CA ALA A 25 -7.82 -32.44 -1.20
C ALA A 25 -8.22 -31.37 -0.18
N HIS A 26 -7.26 -30.86 0.57
CA HIS A 26 -7.42 -29.60 1.25
C HIS A 26 -7.74 -28.60 0.13
N ALA A 27 -9.03 -28.40 -0.12
CA ALA A 27 -9.52 -27.18 -0.68
C ALA A 27 -8.97 -26.12 0.26
N ALA A 28 -7.86 -25.49 -0.15
CA ALA A 28 -7.41 -24.27 0.46
C ALA A 28 -8.63 -23.34 0.36
N GLU A 29 -9.32 -23.19 1.48
CA GLU A 29 -10.42 -22.27 1.62
C GLU A 29 -9.78 -20.91 1.32
N ALA A 30 -9.99 -20.46 0.08
CA ALA A 30 -9.60 -19.15 -0.35
C ALA A 30 -10.40 -18.20 0.55
N ARG A 31 -9.76 -17.78 1.65
CA ARG A 31 -10.26 -16.71 2.50
C ARG A 31 -10.69 -15.61 1.53
N PRO A 32 -11.94 -15.12 1.61
CA PRO A 32 -12.33 -13.99 0.79
C PRO A 32 -11.30 -12.90 1.07
N ALA A 33 -10.58 -12.50 0.02
CA ALA A 33 -9.75 -11.31 0.09
C ALA A 33 -10.72 -10.22 0.54
N VAL A 34 -10.53 -9.74 1.77
CA VAL A 34 -11.25 -8.58 2.26
C VAL A 34 -10.97 -7.52 1.22
N THR A 35 -11.96 -7.22 0.38
CA THR A 35 -11.87 -6.12 -0.56
C THR A 35 -11.69 -4.92 0.33
N ALA A 36 -10.45 -4.42 0.43
CA ALA A 36 -10.16 -3.21 1.15
C ALA A 36 -11.04 -2.14 0.51
N GLU A 37 -12.17 -1.82 1.14
CA GLU A 37 -12.97 -0.66 0.76
C GLU A 37 -12.00 0.50 0.77
N SER A 38 -11.70 0.99 -0.42
CA SER A 38 -10.65 1.97 -0.63
C SER A 38 -11.10 3.23 0.08
N ARG A 39 -10.55 3.49 1.27
CA ARG A 39 -10.87 4.70 2.02
C ARG A 39 -10.46 5.87 1.15
N SER A 40 -11.41 6.76 0.87
CA SER A 40 -11.11 7.98 0.13
C SER A 40 -10.05 8.78 0.89
N ALA A 41 -9.20 9.49 0.16
CA ALA A 41 -8.21 10.37 0.76
C ALA A 41 -8.90 11.46 1.59
N VAL A 42 -8.34 11.77 2.76
CA VAL A 42 -8.74 12.92 3.55
C VAL A 42 -8.19 14.18 2.89
N VAL A 43 -9.06 15.14 2.60
CA VAL A 43 -8.66 16.41 2.01
C VAL A 43 -8.66 17.49 3.10
N VAL A 44 -7.54 18.19 3.26
CA VAL A 44 -7.38 19.26 4.26
C VAL A 44 -7.16 20.61 3.62
N ALA A 45 -7.56 21.67 4.31
CA ALA A 45 -7.19 23.03 3.95
C ALA A 45 -5.71 23.32 4.30
N PRO A 46 -5.06 24.31 3.64
CA PRO A 46 -3.72 24.74 4.02
C PRO A 46 -3.62 25.14 5.49
N GLY A 47 -2.68 24.55 6.21
CA GLY A 47 -2.43 24.80 7.64
C GLY A 47 -3.44 24.13 8.59
N GLU A 48 -4.44 23.42 8.08
CA GLU A 48 -5.39 22.69 8.93
C GLU A 48 -4.67 21.58 9.71
N LYS A 49 -4.94 21.54 11.01
CA LYS A 49 -4.32 20.57 11.93
C LYS A 49 -5.12 19.26 11.94
N LEU A 50 -4.58 18.24 11.25
CA LEU A 50 -5.11 16.89 11.27
C LEU A 50 -4.54 16.11 12.47
N ARG A 51 -5.40 15.52 13.30
CA ARG A 51 -4.96 14.66 14.41
C ARG A 51 -4.64 13.26 13.93
N LEU A 52 -3.47 12.74 14.29
CA LEU A 52 -3.01 11.40 13.89
C LEU A 52 -3.19 10.36 15.01
N GLY A 53 -3.66 10.79 16.18
CA GLY A 53 -3.72 9.98 17.40
C GLY A 53 -2.43 10.06 18.22
N ARG A 54 -2.49 9.58 19.47
CA ARG A 54 -1.33 9.51 20.39
C ARG A 54 -0.57 10.84 20.56
N GLY A 55 -1.29 11.97 20.56
CA GLY A 55 -0.69 13.30 20.68
C GLY A 55 -0.07 13.86 19.39
N TYR A 56 0.01 13.08 18.31
CA TYR A 56 0.56 13.53 17.03
C TYR A 56 -0.46 14.29 16.18
N ALA A 57 0.06 15.23 15.41
CA ALA A 57 -0.68 15.98 14.41
C ALA A 57 0.14 16.20 13.13
N MET A 58 -0.58 16.52 12.06
CA MET A 58 -0.03 16.89 10.76
C MET A 58 -0.65 18.19 10.26
N THR A 59 0.13 19.01 9.57
CA THR A 59 -0.34 20.13 8.77
C THR A 59 0.26 20.05 7.37
N LEU A 60 -0.54 20.45 6.38
CA LEU A 60 -0.16 20.52 4.97
C LEU A 60 -0.25 21.96 4.48
N THR A 61 0.75 22.42 3.75
CA THR A 61 0.72 23.68 3.01
C THR A 61 1.13 23.45 1.56
N ARG A 62 1.24 24.53 0.77
CA ARG A 62 1.78 24.41 -0.59
C ARG A 62 3.29 24.20 -0.61
N GLU A 63 3.99 24.57 0.46
CA GLU A 63 5.45 24.54 0.54
C GLU A 63 5.97 23.38 1.39
N GLU A 64 5.18 22.86 2.33
CA GLU A 64 5.65 21.85 3.28
C GLU A 64 4.56 20.93 3.85
N ARG A 65 5.02 19.81 4.40
CA ARG A 65 4.28 18.95 5.32
C ARG A 65 5.03 18.93 6.65
N CYS A 66 4.32 19.21 7.75
CA CYS A 66 4.85 19.08 9.10
C CYS A 66 4.14 17.96 9.86
N VAL A 67 4.91 17.15 10.61
CA VAL A 67 4.38 16.13 11.53
C VAL A 67 5.10 16.22 12.86
N GLY A 68 4.36 16.09 13.95
CA GLY A 68 4.94 16.13 15.28
C GLY A 68 3.94 15.98 16.42
N SER A 69 4.47 15.97 17.63
CA SER A 69 3.73 15.96 18.90
C SER A 69 3.76 17.36 19.53
N ALA A 70 3.36 17.46 20.81
CA ALA A 70 3.51 18.69 21.58
C ALA A 70 4.99 19.06 21.84
N ASP A 71 5.88 18.07 21.83
CA ASP A 71 7.29 18.24 22.18
C ASP A 71 8.15 18.74 21.00
N GLY A 72 7.60 18.71 19.79
CA GLY A 72 8.26 19.17 18.58
C GLY A 72 7.63 18.64 17.31
N HIS A 73 8.00 19.24 16.19
CA HIS A 73 7.56 18.82 14.86
C HIS A 73 8.70 18.91 13.84
N ILE A 74 8.63 18.06 12.83
CA ILE A 74 9.54 18.03 11.70
C ILE A 74 8.77 18.40 10.44
N CYS A 75 9.21 19.46 9.77
CA CYS A 75 8.69 19.87 8.47
C CYS A 75 9.58 19.34 7.36
N LYS A 76 8.97 18.84 6.29
CA LYS A 76 9.64 18.61 5.01
C LYS A 76 9.06 19.54 3.97
N SER A 77 9.93 20.28 3.30
CA SER A 77 9.52 21.03 2.12
C SER A 77 9.09 20.06 1.01
N VAL A 78 8.11 20.49 0.24
CA VAL A 78 7.65 19.82 -0.99
C VAL A 78 8.04 20.60 -2.25
N THR A 79 8.77 21.71 -2.09
CA THR A 79 9.13 22.64 -3.18
C THR A 79 10.62 22.92 -3.30
N ASP A 80 11.44 22.55 -2.31
CA ASP A 80 12.88 22.83 -2.31
C ASP A 80 13.72 21.96 -3.27
N GLY A 81 13.11 20.90 -3.82
CA GLY A 81 13.77 19.99 -4.76
C GLY A 81 14.61 18.89 -4.11
N ASN A 82 14.67 18.81 -2.77
CA ASN A 82 15.43 17.77 -2.06
C ASN A 82 14.79 16.37 -2.19
N GLN A 83 13.53 16.30 -2.61
CA GLN A 83 12.85 15.07 -3.00
C GLN A 83 12.38 15.18 -4.47
N PRO A 84 12.93 14.37 -5.40
CA PRO A 84 12.55 14.45 -6.82
C PRO A 84 11.07 14.09 -7.08
N PRO A 85 10.42 14.66 -8.11
CA PRO A 85 9.09 14.23 -8.53
C PRO A 85 9.07 12.75 -8.95
N GLY A 86 7.96 12.05 -8.68
CA GLY A 86 7.81 10.62 -8.94
C GLY A 86 8.39 9.74 -7.84
N THR A 87 8.75 10.30 -6.68
CA THR A 87 9.35 9.55 -5.57
C THR A 87 8.50 9.64 -4.31
N VAL A 88 8.73 8.70 -3.39
CA VAL A 88 8.16 8.71 -2.05
C VAL A 88 9.28 8.63 -1.04
N SER A 89 9.16 9.39 0.05
CA SER A 89 10.02 9.28 1.23
C SER A 89 9.19 8.88 2.44
N LEU A 90 9.84 8.42 3.49
CA LEU A 90 9.20 8.04 4.74
C LEU A 90 9.81 8.82 5.92
N GLN A 91 8.95 9.38 6.77
CA GLN A 91 9.33 9.75 8.13
C GLN A 91 8.65 8.80 9.11
N SER A 92 9.41 8.36 10.11
CA SER A 92 8.96 7.43 11.14
C SER A 92 9.19 8.04 12.51
N PHE A 93 8.21 7.93 13.40
CA PHE A 93 8.32 8.38 14.79
C PHE A 93 8.04 7.20 15.70
N GLY A 94 9.10 6.67 16.32
CA GLY A 94 9.03 5.52 17.21
C GLY A 94 8.64 5.95 18.63
N GLU A 95 7.61 5.31 19.16
CA GLU A 95 7.09 5.49 20.52
C GLU A 95 7.12 4.15 21.27
N GLU A 96 6.96 4.19 22.60
CA GLU A 96 6.96 3.01 23.47
C GLU A 96 5.99 1.91 22.99
N TYR A 97 4.83 2.30 22.43
CA TYR A 97 3.74 1.38 22.06
C TYR A 97 3.42 1.38 20.56
N GLY A 98 4.31 1.88 19.71
CA GLY A 98 4.10 1.85 18.26
C GLY A 98 4.96 2.83 17.49
N THR A 99 4.96 2.68 16.17
CA THR A 99 5.65 3.62 15.27
C THR A 99 4.62 4.30 14.37
N LEU A 100 4.65 5.63 14.33
CA LEU A 100 3.93 6.41 13.34
C LEU A 100 4.75 6.45 12.06
N TYR A 101 4.22 5.85 11.00
CA TYR A 101 4.78 5.97 9.66
C TYR A 101 4.03 7.05 8.89
N SER A 102 4.76 8.01 8.33
CA SER A 102 4.19 9.09 7.51
C SER A 102 4.91 9.21 6.17
N PRO A 103 4.46 8.46 5.15
CA PRO A 103 5.00 8.57 3.79
C PRO A 103 4.63 9.91 3.14
N LEU A 104 5.55 10.45 2.33
CA LEU A 104 5.36 11.66 1.54
C LEU A 104 5.67 11.37 0.08
N TYR A 105 4.66 11.35 -0.76
CA TYR A 105 4.75 11.21 -2.21
C TYR A 105 4.78 12.59 -2.88
N ILE A 106 5.80 12.87 -3.68
CA ILE A 106 5.85 14.06 -4.55
C ILE A 106 5.90 13.55 -5.98
N GLY A 107 4.96 13.98 -6.83
CA GLY A 107 4.97 13.52 -8.22
C GLY A 107 3.65 13.65 -8.97
N PRO A 108 3.68 13.24 -10.25
CA PRO A 108 2.51 13.28 -11.12
C PRO A 108 1.51 12.16 -10.81
N GLY A 109 0.22 12.48 -10.88
CA GLY A 109 -0.85 11.53 -10.59
C GLY A 109 -1.47 11.77 -9.22
N ARG A 110 -2.57 11.07 -8.95
CA ARG A 110 -3.29 11.18 -7.67
C ARG A 110 -3.09 9.89 -6.90
N ALA A 111 -2.37 9.97 -5.79
CA ALA A 111 -2.29 8.88 -4.83
C ALA A 111 -3.69 8.63 -4.26
N ALA A 112 -4.14 7.37 -4.35
CA ALA A 112 -5.41 6.92 -3.80
C ALA A 112 -5.21 5.89 -2.68
N ARG A 113 -4.06 5.19 -2.67
CA ARG A 113 -3.68 4.25 -1.62
C ARG A 113 -2.18 4.32 -1.37
N MET A 114 -1.80 4.21 -0.11
CA MET A 114 -0.41 4.05 0.31
C MET A 114 -0.31 2.86 1.25
N THR A 115 0.68 2.00 1.04
CA THR A 115 0.98 0.91 1.96
C THR A 115 2.37 1.07 2.53
N VAL A 116 2.52 0.80 3.82
CA VAL A 116 3.81 0.74 4.51
C VAL A 116 4.00 -0.71 4.98
N THR A 117 5.07 -1.35 4.56
CA THR A 117 5.43 -2.67 5.09
C THR A 117 6.53 -2.50 6.11
N ALA A 118 6.27 -2.91 7.35
CA ALA A 118 7.20 -2.84 8.47
C ALA A 118 6.89 -3.96 9.48
N ALA A 119 7.91 -4.44 10.20
CA ALA A 119 7.77 -5.51 11.19
C ALA A 119 6.99 -6.75 10.67
N GLY A 120 7.26 -7.16 9.43
CA GLY A 120 6.57 -8.28 8.78
C GLY A 120 5.09 -8.05 8.44
N GLN A 121 4.56 -6.82 8.60
CA GLN A 121 3.18 -6.47 8.31
C GLN A 121 3.07 -5.40 7.24
N THR A 122 2.13 -5.55 6.31
CA THR A 122 1.74 -4.48 5.39
C THR A 122 0.53 -3.74 5.95
N LEU A 123 0.73 -2.46 6.22
CA LEU A 123 -0.25 -1.54 6.78
C LEU A 123 -0.74 -0.59 5.70
N GLU A 124 -2.06 -0.40 5.60
CA GLU A 124 -2.63 0.61 4.72
C GLU A 124 -2.67 1.97 5.44
N ALA A 125 -2.02 2.97 4.86
CA ALA A 125 -2.01 4.31 5.40
C ALA A 125 -3.24 5.11 4.96
N GLN A 126 -3.77 5.90 5.88
CA GLN A 126 -4.79 6.90 5.53
C GLN A 126 -4.12 7.95 4.66
N VAL A 127 -4.52 8.02 3.39
CA VAL A 127 -4.02 9.04 2.45
C VAL A 127 -4.61 10.39 2.84
N VAL A 128 -3.77 11.41 2.82
CA VAL A 128 -4.10 12.82 3.11
C VAL A 128 -3.57 13.69 1.98
N THR A 129 -4.39 14.62 1.51
CA THR A 129 -4.03 15.55 0.44
C THR A 129 -4.41 16.97 0.81
N LEU A 130 -3.62 17.94 0.35
CA LEU A 130 -4.04 19.33 0.35
C LEU A 130 -5.11 19.52 -0.74
N ALA A 131 -6.14 20.31 -0.44
CA ALA A 131 -7.19 20.63 -1.41
C ALA A 131 -6.63 21.12 -2.76
N GLY A 132 -7.16 20.58 -3.86
CA GLY A 132 -6.80 20.95 -5.23
C GLY A 132 -5.82 19.98 -5.92
N ARG A 133 -4.71 20.52 -6.45
CA ARG A 133 -3.66 19.79 -7.18
C ARG A 133 -2.27 20.23 -6.69
N PRO A 134 -1.88 19.87 -5.47
CA PRO A 134 -0.66 20.39 -4.85
C PRO A 134 0.63 19.76 -5.38
N GLY A 135 0.54 18.72 -6.23
CA GLY A 135 1.72 18.00 -6.73
C GLY A 135 2.32 16.98 -5.75
N TYR A 136 1.68 16.79 -4.59
CA TYR A 136 2.09 15.81 -3.59
C TYR A 136 0.88 15.21 -2.85
N ALA A 137 1.10 14.08 -2.18
CA ALA A 137 0.19 13.47 -1.22
C ALA A 137 1.00 12.90 -0.06
N THR A 138 0.39 12.73 1.10
CA THR A 138 1.02 12.06 2.23
C THR A 138 0.08 11.02 2.82
N GLY A 139 0.55 10.27 3.79
CA GLY A 139 -0.32 9.42 4.59
C GLY A 139 0.17 9.30 6.01
N TYR A 140 -0.60 8.58 6.81
CA TYR A 140 -0.19 8.17 8.13
C TYR A 140 -0.77 6.80 8.49
N VAL A 141 -0.01 6.03 9.27
CA VAL A 141 -0.45 4.79 9.90
C VAL A 141 0.37 4.50 11.15
N TRP A 142 -0.27 3.88 12.15
CA TRP A 142 0.42 3.36 13.32
C TRP A 142 0.69 1.87 13.13
N GLY A 143 1.96 1.48 13.21
CA GLY A 143 2.40 0.10 13.32
C GLY A 143 2.75 -0.27 14.76
N THR A 144 2.99 -1.56 15.00
CA THR A 144 3.50 -2.06 16.27
C THR A 144 4.92 -1.59 16.54
N ALA A 145 5.30 -1.49 17.82
CA ALA A 145 6.70 -1.39 18.19
C ALA A 145 7.39 -2.74 17.91
N GLY A 146 8.60 -2.73 17.37
CA GLY A 146 9.31 -3.97 17.03
C GLY A 146 10.58 -3.75 16.20
N GLU A 147 11.35 -4.81 16.02
CA GLU A 147 12.59 -4.77 15.24
C GLU A 147 12.39 -4.45 13.76
N LEU A 148 13.47 -3.89 13.21
CA LEU A 148 13.52 -2.89 12.17
C LEU A 148 13.90 -3.51 10.83
N ASP A 149 13.01 -4.32 10.25
CA ASP A 149 13.07 -4.43 8.80
C ASP A 149 12.96 -3.01 8.22
N GLU A 150 13.81 -2.68 7.25
CA GLU A 150 13.76 -1.38 6.61
C GLU A 150 12.35 -1.18 6.02
N PRO A 151 11.59 -0.19 6.52
CA PRO A 151 10.20 -0.05 6.13
C PRO A 151 10.13 0.33 4.65
N THR A 152 9.31 -0.38 3.89
CA THR A 152 9.07 -0.06 2.47
C THR A 152 7.74 0.64 2.29
N VAL A 153 7.66 1.50 1.27
CA VAL A 153 6.41 2.18 0.91
C VAL A 153 6.05 1.86 -0.51
N THR A 154 4.75 1.64 -0.78
CA THR A 154 4.23 1.69 -2.16
C THR A 154 3.05 2.63 -2.24
N VAL A 155 3.09 3.50 -3.25
CA VAL A 155 2.03 4.47 -3.55
C VAL A 155 1.29 4.00 -4.80
N TYR A 156 -0.04 4.01 -4.75
CA TYR A 156 -0.89 3.59 -5.85
C TYR A 156 -1.87 4.69 -6.25
N ASP A 157 -2.25 4.72 -7.52
CA ASP A 157 -3.42 5.45 -7.98
C ASP A 157 -4.72 4.67 -7.75
N ALA A 158 -5.86 5.28 -8.12
CA ALA A 158 -7.18 4.67 -7.94
C ALA A 158 -7.42 3.41 -8.80
N ALA A 159 -6.62 3.21 -9.86
CA ALA A 159 -6.66 2.00 -10.69
C ALA A 159 -5.73 0.90 -10.14
N GLY A 160 -5.04 1.15 -9.03
CA GLY A 160 -4.08 0.22 -8.44
C GLY A 160 -2.71 0.23 -9.13
N ARG A 161 -2.44 1.19 -10.03
CA ARG A 161 -1.10 1.33 -10.65
C ARG A 161 -0.14 1.95 -9.65
N VAL A 162 1.09 1.44 -9.64
CA VAL A 162 2.15 1.97 -8.78
C VAL A 162 2.62 3.32 -9.30
N LEU A 163 2.61 4.33 -8.41
CA LEU A 163 3.12 5.68 -8.67
C LEU A 163 4.56 5.86 -8.19
N ALA A 164 4.93 5.25 -7.06
CA ALA A 164 6.27 5.32 -6.48
C ALA A 164 6.50 4.21 -5.45
N ARG A 165 7.78 3.95 -5.15
CA ARG A 165 8.26 3.07 -4.08
C ARG A 165 9.39 3.73 -3.28
N TYR A 166 9.48 3.37 -2.00
CA TYR A 166 10.59 3.64 -1.09
C TYR A 166 11.11 2.29 -0.62
#